data_AF-A0A525W7T7-F1
#
_entry.id   AF-A0A525W7T7-F1
#
_cell.length_a   1.000
_cell.length_b   1.000
_cell.length_c   1.000
_cell.angle_alpha   90.00
_cell.angle_beta   90.00
_cell.angle_gamma   90.00
#
_symmetry.space_group_name_H-M   'P 1'
#
loop_
_entity.id
_entity.type
_entity.pdbx_description
1 polymer ?
#
loop_
_entity_poly.entity_id
_entity_poly.type
_entity_poly.pdbx_seq_one_letter_code
_entity_poly.pdbx_strand_id
1 'polypeptide(L)'
;MGAPLRTFYVATTGDDTANGSSATPWKTLQRASRDVLPGDLILVRPGRYVGFVLGWDGPQNGTAANPITFQGEPGAIIDTRNLRTADGINLEGASYIVIDGFTISNNGTITRAGVRSVTNQHVVIRNNQIDQAGRWGILTGFSDDVTIENNVTSRSQIEHGIYLSNSCVNAIVRNNQVWGNAGNGIHMNGDLSQGGNGLILNALVEKNVIYDNGRQGGSGINGDGVQNSKILNNVLYNNHASGISLYRIDGADGAKNNLVAHNTIIMAADGRWALNIQNGSTGNTVVDNILYNNHTFRGSIDISTDSLANFTSNFNVVMERFTTDGGTVLNLAQWKQSTGQDLNSVVALPAALFVSATSTDYHLTATSPARDAGIVLANVPTDREGIVRPVGPTSDIGAYEFR
;
A
#
# COMPACT_ATOMS: atom_id res chain seq x y z
N MET A 1 0.55 9.43 -20.57
CA MET A 1 1.63 8.76 -21.33
C MET A 1 1.48 9.12 -22.80
N GLY A 2 2.58 9.24 -23.54
CA GLY A 2 2.54 9.41 -25.00
C GLY A 2 1.97 8.17 -25.70
N ALA A 3 1.58 8.30 -26.98
CA ALA A 3 1.15 7.16 -27.77
C ALA A 3 2.30 6.14 -27.94
N PRO A 4 2.00 4.83 -27.97
CA PRO A 4 3.05 3.81 -28.17
C PRO A 4 3.71 3.98 -29.54
N LEU A 5 5.02 3.68 -29.62
CA LEU A 5 5.79 3.74 -30.86
C LEU A 5 5.57 2.49 -31.72
N ARG A 6 5.40 1.34 -31.07
CA ARG A 6 5.07 0.05 -31.70
C ARG A 6 4.08 -0.70 -30.83
N THR A 7 3.21 -1.49 -31.44
CA THR A 7 2.26 -2.35 -30.73
C THR A 7 2.41 -3.78 -31.19
N PHE A 8 2.62 -4.68 -30.23
CA PHE A 8 2.70 -6.12 -30.43
C PHE A 8 1.60 -6.83 -29.65
N TYR A 9 1.30 -8.05 -30.06
CA TYR A 9 0.19 -8.84 -29.54
C TYR A 9 0.68 -10.22 -29.10
N VAL A 10 0.19 -10.66 -27.95
CA VAL A 10 0.36 -12.03 -27.44
C VAL A 10 -1.01 -12.70 -27.37
N ALA A 11 -1.12 -13.92 -27.86
CA ALA A 11 -2.34 -14.72 -27.81
C ALA A 11 -1.99 -16.21 -27.65
N THR A 12 -2.81 -16.97 -26.93
CA THR A 12 -2.59 -18.43 -26.74
C THR A 12 -2.57 -19.23 -28.04
N THR A 13 -3.21 -18.72 -29.09
CA THR A 13 -3.24 -19.28 -30.45
C THR A 13 -2.12 -18.76 -31.36
N GLY A 14 -1.21 -17.93 -30.83
CA GLY A 14 -0.12 -17.32 -31.58
C GLY A 14 1.04 -18.28 -31.87
N ASP A 15 2.09 -17.72 -32.46
CA ASP A 15 3.34 -18.42 -32.81
C ASP A 15 4.55 -17.52 -32.45
N ASP A 16 5.48 -18.02 -31.65
CA ASP A 16 6.65 -17.25 -31.21
C ASP A 16 7.67 -16.98 -32.33
N THR A 17 7.52 -17.64 -33.48
CA THR A 17 8.29 -17.35 -34.71
C THR A 17 7.66 -16.24 -35.56
N ALA A 18 6.43 -15.81 -35.25
CA ALA A 18 5.73 -14.76 -35.97
C ALA A 18 6.30 -13.35 -35.67
N ASN A 19 5.72 -12.33 -36.31
CA ASN A 19 6.14 -10.94 -36.16
C ASN A 19 5.48 -10.19 -34.98
N GLY A 20 4.56 -10.82 -34.25
CA GLY A 20 3.88 -10.20 -33.10
C GLY A 20 2.80 -9.19 -33.48
N SER A 21 2.36 -9.13 -34.74
CA SER A 21 1.26 -8.26 -35.18
C SER A 21 -0.10 -8.76 -34.65
N SER A 22 -1.15 -7.95 -34.78
CA SER A 22 -2.51 -8.36 -34.39
C SER A 22 -3.04 -9.56 -35.20
N ALA A 23 -2.61 -9.70 -36.46
CA ALA A 23 -2.98 -10.81 -37.33
C ALA A 23 -2.18 -12.09 -37.02
N THR A 24 -0.91 -11.94 -36.65
CA THR A 24 -0.01 -13.06 -36.33
C THR A 24 0.70 -12.79 -35.00
N PRO A 25 -0.04 -12.91 -33.87
CA PRO A 25 0.49 -12.62 -32.54
C PRO A 25 1.54 -13.64 -32.10
N TRP A 26 2.40 -13.24 -31.17
CA TRP A 26 3.26 -14.19 -30.47
C TRP A 26 2.45 -15.07 -29.53
N LYS A 27 3.00 -16.24 -29.17
CA LYS A 27 2.33 -17.21 -28.30
C LYS A 27 2.58 -16.94 -26.82
N THR A 28 3.80 -16.53 -26.47
CA THR A 28 4.24 -16.45 -25.07
C THR A 28 4.60 -15.04 -24.63
N LEU A 29 4.40 -14.77 -23.34
CA LEU A 29 4.84 -13.50 -22.72
C LEU A 29 6.38 -13.38 -22.73
N GLN A 30 7.09 -14.48 -22.51
CA GLN A 30 8.55 -14.47 -22.53
C GLN A 30 9.12 -14.15 -23.91
N ARG A 31 8.46 -14.58 -25.00
CA ARG A 31 8.85 -14.15 -26.36
C ARG A 31 8.71 -12.64 -26.51
N ALA A 32 7.59 -12.10 -26.04
CA ALA A 32 7.29 -10.68 -26.14
C ALA A 32 8.27 -9.81 -25.34
N SER A 33 8.81 -10.29 -24.22
CA SER A 33 9.73 -9.52 -23.38
C SER A 33 11.18 -9.45 -23.90
N ARG A 34 11.60 -10.32 -24.83
CA ARG A 34 13.01 -10.45 -25.22
C ARG A 34 13.56 -9.23 -25.97
N ASP A 35 12.79 -8.69 -26.92
CA ASP A 35 13.29 -7.72 -27.90
C ASP A 35 12.56 -6.35 -27.79
N VAL A 36 12.02 -6.05 -26.60
CA VAL A 36 11.32 -4.79 -26.33
C VAL A 36 12.26 -3.59 -26.38
N LEU A 37 11.76 -2.47 -26.91
CA LEU A 37 12.43 -1.17 -26.96
C LEU A 37 11.55 -0.10 -26.30
N PRO A 38 12.12 1.02 -25.83
CA PRO A 38 11.35 2.14 -25.30
C PRO A 38 10.14 2.52 -26.18
N GLY A 39 8.96 2.63 -25.58
CA GLY A 39 7.72 3.00 -26.25
C GLY A 39 6.92 1.83 -26.83
N ASP A 40 7.40 0.59 -26.69
CA ASP A 40 6.63 -0.59 -27.06
C ASP A 40 5.43 -0.80 -26.14
N LEU A 41 4.30 -1.16 -26.77
CA LEU A 41 3.11 -1.68 -26.11
C LEU A 41 2.93 -3.15 -26.49
N ILE A 42 2.88 -4.03 -25.48
CA ILE A 42 2.55 -5.44 -25.60
C ILE A 42 1.13 -5.65 -25.10
N LEU A 43 0.20 -5.89 -26.02
CA LEU A 43 -1.20 -6.23 -25.72
C LEU A 43 -1.36 -7.74 -25.60
N VAL A 44 -1.81 -8.19 -24.43
CA VAL A 44 -1.97 -9.62 -24.13
C VAL A 44 -3.46 -9.96 -24.18
N ARG A 45 -3.85 -10.77 -25.16
CA ARG A 45 -5.24 -11.20 -25.37
C ARG A 45 -5.72 -12.11 -24.25
N PRO A 46 -7.05 -12.26 -24.07
CA PRO A 46 -7.61 -13.19 -23.11
C PRO A 46 -7.06 -14.61 -23.29
N GLY A 47 -6.68 -15.24 -22.18
CA GLY A 47 -6.00 -16.53 -22.21
C GLY A 47 -5.20 -16.78 -20.94
N ARG A 48 -4.66 -17.99 -20.82
CA ARG A 48 -3.83 -18.40 -19.68
C ARG A 48 -2.37 -18.48 -20.14
N TYR A 49 -1.48 -17.86 -19.37
CA TYR A 49 -0.09 -17.67 -19.75
C TYR A 49 0.86 -18.07 -18.63
N VAL A 50 2.01 -18.59 -19.05
CA VAL A 50 3.22 -18.63 -18.22
C VAL A 50 3.72 -17.20 -18.08
N GLY A 51 4.08 -16.81 -16.86
CA GLY A 51 4.68 -15.52 -16.57
C GLY A 51 6.02 -15.29 -17.27
N PHE A 52 6.60 -14.10 -17.11
CA PHE A 52 7.82 -13.72 -17.83
C PHE A 52 8.84 -13.00 -16.94
N VAL A 53 10.07 -12.98 -17.42
CA VAL A 53 11.15 -12.13 -16.89
C VAL A 53 11.57 -11.05 -17.88
N LEU A 54 12.05 -9.94 -17.35
CA LEU A 54 12.63 -8.82 -18.09
C LEU A 54 13.84 -8.25 -17.35
N GLY A 55 14.89 -7.87 -18.09
CA GLY A 55 16.10 -7.22 -17.56
C GLY A 55 17.21 -8.15 -17.03
N TRP A 56 16.93 -9.46 -17.06
CA TRP A 56 17.75 -10.53 -16.51
C TRP A 56 18.98 -10.93 -17.37
N ASP A 57 18.94 -10.59 -18.66
CA ASP A 57 20.05 -10.81 -19.61
C ASP A 57 20.73 -9.47 -19.97
N GLY A 58 20.41 -8.40 -19.21
CA GLY A 58 20.85 -7.03 -19.41
C GLY A 58 19.70 -6.04 -19.19
N PRO A 59 19.96 -4.81 -18.73
CA PRO A 59 18.89 -3.83 -18.47
C PRO A 59 18.07 -3.53 -19.74
N GLN A 60 16.77 -3.79 -19.66
CA GLN A 60 15.81 -3.48 -20.72
C GLN A 60 14.91 -2.36 -20.19
N ASN A 61 15.26 -1.12 -20.54
CA ASN A 61 14.63 0.06 -19.99
C ASN A 61 13.72 0.73 -21.02
N GLY A 62 12.58 1.23 -20.56
CA GLY A 62 11.89 2.32 -21.24
C GLY A 62 12.56 3.66 -20.98
N THR A 63 11.84 4.74 -21.26
CA THR A 63 12.21 6.11 -20.87
C THR A 63 11.00 6.82 -20.29
N ALA A 64 11.20 7.95 -19.61
CA ALA A 64 10.09 8.76 -19.08
C ALA A 64 9.07 9.15 -20.18
N ALA A 65 9.54 9.46 -21.39
CA ALA A 65 8.68 9.80 -22.52
C ALA A 65 8.05 8.57 -23.18
N ASN A 66 8.78 7.46 -23.22
CA ASN A 66 8.43 6.24 -23.93
C ASN A 66 8.64 5.01 -23.03
N PRO A 67 7.75 4.75 -22.05
CA PRO A 67 7.84 3.55 -21.22
C PRO A 67 7.55 2.30 -22.05
N ILE A 68 8.02 1.15 -21.57
CA ILE A 68 7.64 -0.16 -22.14
C ILE A 68 6.42 -0.65 -21.36
N THR A 69 5.34 -0.96 -22.06
CA THR A 69 4.07 -1.35 -21.43
C THR A 69 3.70 -2.79 -21.77
N PHE A 70 3.47 -3.60 -20.74
CA PHE A 70 2.78 -4.87 -20.85
C PHE A 70 1.36 -4.69 -20.31
N GLN A 71 0.37 -4.89 -21.17
CA GLN A 71 -1.04 -4.67 -20.84
C GLN A 71 -1.85 -5.94 -21.10
N GLY A 72 -2.41 -6.51 -20.03
CA GLY A 72 -3.41 -7.55 -20.08
C GLY A 72 -4.77 -6.99 -20.49
N GLU A 73 -5.39 -7.57 -21.52
CA GLU A 73 -6.82 -7.39 -21.77
C GLU A 73 -7.63 -8.17 -20.71
N PRO A 74 -8.90 -7.80 -20.44
CA PRO A 74 -9.74 -8.55 -19.51
C PRO A 74 -9.76 -10.06 -19.82
N GLY A 75 -9.29 -10.87 -18.88
CA GLY A 75 -9.15 -12.32 -19.06
C GLY A 75 -7.74 -12.78 -19.47
N ALA A 76 -6.75 -11.90 -19.54
CA ALA A 76 -5.33 -12.25 -19.61
C ALA A 76 -4.85 -12.70 -18.21
N ILE A 77 -4.72 -14.01 -18.03
CA ILE A 77 -4.44 -14.65 -16.75
C ILE A 77 -3.02 -15.22 -16.77
N ILE A 78 -2.20 -14.85 -15.79
CA ILE A 78 -0.94 -15.53 -15.48
C ILE A 78 -1.20 -16.49 -14.32
N ASP A 79 -1.13 -17.79 -14.59
CA ASP A 79 -1.37 -18.84 -13.58
C ASP A 79 -0.16 -19.72 -13.27
N THR A 80 0.89 -19.52 -14.05
CA THR A 80 2.13 -20.29 -13.98
C THR A 80 3.31 -19.34 -13.80
N ARG A 81 4.23 -19.67 -12.88
CA ARG A 81 5.46 -18.89 -12.66
C ARG A 81 6.25 -18.70 -13.95
N ASN A 82 7.04 -17.62 -14.02
CA ASN A 82 7.98 -17.44 -15.12
C ASN A 82 9.03 -18.55 -15.17
N LEU A 83 9.75 -18.63 -16.28
CA LEU A 83 10.70 -19.73 -16.53
C LEU A 83 11.97 -19.68 -15.66
N ARG A 84 12.28 -18.55 -15.01
CA ARG A 84 13.56 -18.34 -14.31
C ARG A 84 13.43 -18.30 -12.77
N THR A 85 12.38 -17.70 -12.24
CA THR A 85 12.15 -17.57 -10.79
C THR A 85 10.82 -18.20 -10.37
N ALA A 86 10.52 -18.12 -9.07
CA ALA A 86 9.26 -18.58 -8.48
C ALA A 86 8.15 -17.51 -8.48
N ASP A 87 8.34 -16.45 -9.27
CA ASP A 87 7.41 -15.32 -9.36
C ASP A 87 6.53 -15.43 -10.62
N GLY A 88 5.39 -14.75 -10.66
CA GLY A 88 4.58 -14.61 -11.87
C GLY A 88 5.33 -13.75 -12.89
N ILE A 89 5.42 -12.44 -12.63
CA ILE A 89 6.22 -11.50 -13.41
C ILE A 89 7.45 -11.12 -12.58
N ASN A 90 8.63 -11.09 -13.21
CA ASN A 90 9.85 -10.60 -12.55
C ASN A 90 10.60 -9.57 -13.41
N LEU A 91 10.68 -8.35 -12.92
CA LEU A 91 11.49 -7.26 -13.45
C LEU A 91 12.77 -7.13 -12.62
N GLU A 92 13.92 -7.34 -13.25
CA GLU A 92 15.24 -7.26 -12.61
C GLU A 92 16.07 -6.21 -13.35
N GLY A 93 16.37 -5.06 -12.72
CA GLY A 93 17.11 -3.98 -13.39
C GLY A 93 16.36 -3.20 -14.47
N ALA A 94 15.12 -3.58 -14.79
CA ALA A 94 14.31 -2.97 -15.85
C ALA A 94 13.50 -1.77 -15.34
N SER A 95 13.81 -0.58 -15.85
CA SER A 95 13.23 0.71 -15.45
C SER A 95 12.26 1.27 -16.49
N TYR A 96 11.36 2.17 -16.08
CA TYR A 96 10.30 2.74 -16.94
C TYR A 96 9.42 1.67 -17.61
N ILE A 97 9.02 0.68 -16.80
CA ILE A 97 8.14 -0.43 -17.22
C ILE A 97 6.76 -0.21 -16.63
N VAL A 98 5.73 -0.49 -17.42
CA VAL A 98 4.33 -0.50 -16.98
C VAL A 98 3.78 -1.91 -17.06
N ILE A 99 3.29 -2.43 -15.93
CA ILE A 99 2.55 -3.69 -15.83
C ILE A 99 1.09 -3.36 -15.54
N ASP A 100 0.22 -3.59 -16.51
CA ASP A 100 -1.16 -3.10 -16.51
C ASP A 100 -2.18 -4.23 -16.75
N GLY A 101 -3.22 -4.33 -15.92
CA GLY A 101 -4.44 -5.06 -16.28
C GLY A 101 -4.38 -6.58 -16.22
N PHE A 102 -3.32 -7.20 -15.65
CA PHE A 102 -3.24 -8.66 -15.56
C PHE A 102 -4.05 -9.21 -14.40
N THR A 103 -4.66 -10.38 -14.61
CA THR A 103 -5.03 -11.28 -13.50
C THR A 103 -3.87 -12.24 -13.25
N ILE A 104 -3.39 -12.33 -12.01
CA ILE A 104 -2.38 -13.31 -11.58
C ILE A 104 -3.03 -14.20 -10.53
N SER A 105 -3.28 -15.46 -10.90
CA SER A 105 -3.98 -16.45 -10.06
C SER A 105 -3.10 -17.66 -9.87
N ASN A 106 -2.47 -17.76 -8.71
CA ASN A 106 -1.50 -18.83 -8.44
C ASN A 106 -2.16 -20.23 -8.45
N ASN A 107 -1.79 -21.09 -9.39
CA ASN A 107 -2.21 -22.51 -9.41
C ASN A 107 -1.17 -23.46 -8.77
N GLY A 108 -0.45 -22.97 -7.77
CA GLY A 108 0.55 -23.71 -6.98
C GLY A 108 2.00 -23.56 -7.44
N THR A 109 2.27 -22.84 -8.53
CA THR A 109 3.65 -22.68 -9.05
C THR A 109 4.28 -21.33 -8.72
N ILE A 110 3.48 -20.28 -8.47
CA ILE A 110 3.95 -18.93 -8.10
C ILE A 110 4.17 -18.91 -6.59
N THR A 111 5.24 -19.55 -6.13
CA THR A 111 5.51 -19.74 -4.70
C THR A 111 6.14 -18.53 -4.01
N ARG A 112 6.52 -17.49 -4.77
CA ARG A 112 7.00 -16.19 -4.25
C ARG A 112 6.03 -15.05 -4.55
N ALA A 113 6.36 -14.16 -5.50
CA ALA A 113 5.58 -12.97 -5.77
C ALA A 113 4.67 -13.12 -7.00
N GLY A 114 3.50 -12.48 -6.98
CA GLY A 114 2.71 -12.29 -8.20
C GLY A 114 3.48 -11.40 -9.20
N VAL A 115 3.87 -10.22 -8.73
CA VAL A 115 4.80 -9.32 -9.44
C VAL A 115 5.99 -9.00 -8.55
N ARG A 116 7.20 -9.22 -9.08
CA ARG A 116 8.47 -8.83 -8.47
C ARG A 116 9.12 -7.73 -9.31
N SER A 117 9.51 -6.63 -8.68
CA SER A 117 10.22 -5.50 -9.31
C SER A 117 11.43 -5.13 -8.47
N VAL A 118 12.64 -5.21 -9.00
CA VAL A 118 13.85 -5.09 -8.18
C VAL A 118 14.93 -4.33 -8.93
N THR A 119 15.76 -3.61 -8.17
CA THR A 119 16.96 -2.90 -8.64
C THR A 119 16.69 -1.96 -9.83
N ASN A 120 15.57 -1.25 -9.78
CA ASN A 120 15.05 -0.47 -10.90
C ASN A 120 14.40 0.85 -10.45
N GLN A 121 13.91 1.64 -11.40
CA GLN A 121 13.24 2.91 -11.08
C GLN A 121 12.10 3.21 -12.05
N HIS A 122 11.15 4.06 -11.61
CA HIS A 122 10.02 4.52 -12.40
C HIS A 122 9.15 3.39 -12.99
N VAL A 123 9.01 2.28 -12.26
CA VAL A 123 8.10 1.20 -12.62
C VAL A 123 6.68 1.55 -12.18
N VAL A 124 5.69 1.26 -13.02
CA VAL A 124 4.27 1.39 -12.71
C VAL A 124 3.62 0.01 -12.71
N ILE A 125 3.00 -0.38 -11.60
CA ILE A 125 2.23 -1.61 -11.47
C ILE A 125 0.79 -1.19 -11.18
N ARG A 126 -0.11 -1.40 -12.14
CA ARG A 126 -1.48 -0.89 -12.02
C ARG A 126 -2.58 -1.79 -12.56
N ASN A 127 -3.78 -1.62 -12.02
CA ASN A 127 -4.99 -2.33 -12.46
C ASN A 127 -4.85 -3.86 -12.48
N ASN A 128 -3.92 -4.44 -11.72
CA ASN A 128 -3.73 -5.89 -11.67
C ASN A 128 -4.57 -6.50 -10.56
N GLN A 129 -5.08 -7.71 -10.79
CA GLN A 129 -5.70 -8.54 -9.76
C GLN A 129 -4.77 -9.70 -9.45
N ILE A 130 -4.17 -9.69 -8.26
CA ILE A 130 -3.15 -10.66 -7.85
C ILE A 130 -3.67 -11.39 -6.62
N ASP A 131 -3.90 -12.69 -6.77
CA ASP A 131 -4.55 -13.49 -5.75
C ASP A 131 -3.79 -14.79 -5.46
N GLN A 132 -3.73 -15.15 -4.18
CA GLN A 132 -3.13 -16.39 -3.68
C GLN A 132 -1.65 -16.59 -4.03
N ALA A 133 -0.89 -15.51 -4.24
CA ALA A 133 0.56 -15.59 -4.41
C ALA A 133 1.20 -16.30 -3.20
N GLY A 134 2.24 -17.11 -3.44
CA GLY A 134 2.81 -17.95 -2.38
C GLY A 134 3.39 -17.16 -1.21
N ARG A 135 3.95 -15.98 -1.44
CA ARG A 135 4.50 -15.14 -0.37
C ARG A 135 4.07 -13.69 -0.43
N TRP A 136 4.17 -13.04 -1.59
CA TRP A 136 3.86 -11.62 -1.74
C TRP A 136 2.95 -11.38 -2.94
N GLY A 137 1.98 -10.47 -2.84
CA GLY A 137 1.22 -10.07 -4.02
C GLY A 137 2.12 -9.30 -4.98
N ILE A 138 2.61 -8.16 -4.51
CA ILE A 138 3.61 -7.33 -5.18
C ILE A 138 4.81 -7.19 -4.26
N LEU A 139 6.01 -7.48 -4.75
CA LEU A 139 7.27 -7.19 -4.08
C LEU A 139 8.07 -6.19 -4.91
N THR A 140 8.51 -5.12 -4.28
CA THR A 140 9.58 -4.25 -4.77
C THR A 140 10.82 -4.36 -3.90
N GLY A 141 12.00 -4.06 -4.46
CA GLY A 141 13.24 -4.00 -3.68
C GLY A 141 14.29 -3.16 -4.36
N PHE A 142 14.83 -2.13 -3.70
CA PHE A 142 15.67 -1.12 -4.35
C PHE A 142 14.99 -0.54 -5.60
N SER A 143 13.72 -0.15 -5.45
CA SER A 143 12.87 0.34 -6.54
C SER A 143 12.41 1.76 -6.29
N ASP A 144 13.14 2.75 -6.80
CA ASP A 144 12.83 4.17 -6.59
C ASP A 144 11.76 4.68 -7.56
N ASP A 145 11.00 5.68 -7.14
CA ASP A 145 9.93 6.32 -7.91
C ASP A 145 8.89 5.33 -8.47
N VAL A 146 8.68 4.19 -7.77
CA VAL A 146 7.70 3.17 -8.15
C VAL A 146 6.28 3.64 -7.85
N THR A 147 5.36 3.41 -8.78
CA THR A 147 3.93 3.65 -8.58
C THR A 147 3.17 2.32 -8.57
N ILE A 148 2.49 2.02 -7.46
CA ILE A 148 1.62 0.86 -7.31
C ILE A 148 0.20 1.37 -7.10
N GLU A 149 -0.64 1.29 -8.13
CA GLU A 149 -1.97 1.91 -8.11
C GLU A 149 -3.12 1.05 -8.63
N ASN A 150 -4.30 1.18 -8.04
CA ASN A 150 -5.52 0.51 -8.50
C ASN A 150 -5.40 -1.02 -8.61
N ASN A 151 -4.50 -1.65 -7.85
CA ASN A 151 -4.37 -3.10 -7.83
C ASN A 151 -5.28 -3.71 -6.77
N VAL A 152 -5.68 -4.96 -6.99
CA VAL A 152 -6.22 -5.84 -5.95
C VAL A 152 -5.14 -6.85 -5.60
N THR A 153 -4.64 -6.86 -4.36
CA THR A 153 -3.73 -7.89 -3.86
C THR A 153 -4.37 -8.64 -2.71
N SER A 154 -4.55 -9.95 -2.88
CA SER A 154 -5.32 -10.74 -1.92
C SER A 154 -4.75 -12.10 -1.61
N ARG A 155 -4.94 -12.51 -0.34
CA ARG A 155 -4.72 -13.88 0.13
C ARG A 155 -3.32 -14.43 -0.15
N SER A 156 -2.28 -13.59 -0.14
CA SER A 156 -0.90 -14.05 -0.11
C SER A 156 -0.71 -15.03 1.06
N GLN A 157 -0.13 -16.19 0.77
CA GLN A 157 -0.23 -17.35 1.67
C GLN A 157 0.68 -17.27 2.90
N ILE A 158 1.87 -16.67 2.75
CA ILE A 158 2.88 -16.61 3.82
C ILE A 158 3.00 -15.17 4.36
N GLU A 159 3.10 -14.17 3.49
CA GLU A 159 3.42 -12.80 3.91
C GLU A 159 2.43 -11.78 3.30
N HIS A 160 2.94 -10.79 2.56
CA HIS A 160 2.30 -9.49 2.44
C HIS A 160 1.47 -9.33 1.16
N GLY A 161 0.52 -8.39 1.18
CA GLY A 161 -0.13 -7.96 -0.05
C GLY A 161 0.82 -7.18 -0.95
N ILE A 162 1.34 -6.07 -0.44
CA ILE A 162 2.31 -5.20 -1.12
C ILE A 162 3.54 -5.05 -0.22
N TYR A 163 4.73 -5.27 -0.77
CA TYR A 163 5.99 -5.18 -0.05
C TYR A 163 6.95 -4.24 -0.75
N LEU A 164 7.21 -3.06 -0.17
CA LEU A 164 8.29 -2.16 -0.54
C LEU A 164 9.52 -2.49 0.31
N SER A 165 10.48 -3.25 -0.23
CA SER A 165 11.58 -3.82 0.55
C SER A 165 12.92 -3.10 0.38
N ASN A 166 13.76 -3.26 1.41
CA ASN A 166 15.17 -2.88 1.51
C ASN A 166 15.42 -1.36 1.57
N SER A 167 15.17 -0.67 0.46
CA SER A 167 15.15 0.79 0.42
C SER A 167 14.36 1.24 -0.79
N CYS A 168 13.72 2.40 -0.65
CA CYS A 168 12.93 3.00 -1.70
C CYS A 168 12.79 4.49 -1.44
N VAL A 169 12.92 5.29 -2.49
CA VAL A 169 12.69 6.73 -2.46
C VAL A 169 11.49 7.06 -3.36
N ASN A 170 10.58 7.91 -2.87
CA ASN A 170 9.43 8.45 -3.61
C ASN A 170 8.43 7.39 -4.12
N ALA A 171 8.23 6.26 -3.43
CA ALA A 171 7.15 5.34 -3.78
C ALA A 171 5.77 5.99 -3.66
N ILE A 172 4.89 5.69 -4.62
CA ILE A 172 3.47 6.01 -4.55
C ILE A 172 2.68 4.70 -4.49
N VAL A 173 1.93 4.49 -3.41
CA VAL A 173 1.04 3.34 -3.24
C VAL A 173 -0.38 3.87 -3.02
N ARG A 174 -1.21 3.83 -4.07
CA ARG A 174 -2.52 4.50 -4.03
C ARG A 174 -3.69 3.71 -4.59
N ASN A 175 -4.88 3.93 -4.05
CA ASN A 175 -6.13 3.34 -4.56
C ASN A 175 -6.10 1.80 -4.68
N ASN A 176 -5.24 1.11 -3.94
CA ASN A 176 -5.20 -0.36 -3.96
C ASN A 176 -6.22 -0.94 -2.98
N GLN A 177 -6.73 -2.13 -3.32
CA GLN A 177 -7.50 -2.96 -2.41
C GLN A 177 -6.61 -4.13 -1.95
N VAL A 178 -6.29 -4.18 -0.67
CA VAL A 178 -5.28 -5.11 -0.14
C VAL A 178 -5.88 -5.93 1.00
N TRP A 179 -6.11 -7.23 0.80
CA TRP A 179 -6.90 -7.97 1.78
C TRP A 179 -6.61 -9.45 1.96
N GLY A 180 -6.93 -9.95 3.16
CA GLY A 180 -6.83 -11.38 3.47
C GLY A 180 -5.42 -11.95 3.40
N ASN A 181 -4.38 -11.11 3.34
CA ASN A 181 -3.00 -11.56 3.26
C ASN A 181 -2.55 -12.07 4.64
N ALA A 182 -1.74 -13.13 4.65
CA ALA A 182 -1.31 -13.78 5.88
C ALA A 182 -0.57 -12.82 6.83
N GLY A 183 0.34 -12.01 6.28
CA GLY A 183 1.09 -10.98 6.99
C GLY A 183 0.52 -9.57 6.75
N ASN A 184 1.40 -8.60 6.57
CA ASN A 184 1.03 -7.20 6.33
C ASN A 184 0.09 -7.02 5.12
N GLY A 185 -0.76 -6.00 5.17
CA GLY A 185 -1.40 -5.47 3.96
C GLY A 185 -0.32 -4.83 3.08
N ILE A 186 0.19 -3.68 3.52
CA ILE A 186 1.31 -2.97 2.91
C ILE A 186 2.48 -2.98 3.89
N HIS A 187 3.64 -3.47 3.47
CA HIS A 187 4.88 -3.40 4.22
C HIS A 187 5.87 -2.48 3.53
N MET A 188 6.29 -1.41 4.20
CA MET A 188 7.41 -0.55 3.84
C MET A 188 8.55 -0.90 4.78
N ASN A 189 9.53 -1.64 4.29
CA ASN A 189 10.63 -2.15 5.09
C ASN A 189 11.96 -1.57 4.61
N GLY A 190 12.43 -0.53 5.31
CA GLY A 190 13.86 -0.18 5.23
C GLY A 190 14.67 -1.31 5.86
N ASP A 191 15.76 -1.71 5.22
CA ASP A 191 16.65 -2.75 5.72
C ASP A 191 18.10 -2.38 5.44
N LEU A 192 18.80 -1.92 6.47
CA LEU A 192 20.21 -1.52 6.37
C LEU A 192 21.12 -2.70 6.01
N SER A 193 20.74 -3.93 6.38
CA SER A 193 21.55 -5.13 6.13
C SER A 193 21.62 -5.51 4.65
N GLN A 194 20.63 -5.09 3.86
CA GLN A 194 20.56 -5.35 2.42
C GLN A 194 21.38 -4.35 1.60
N GLY A 195 21.84 -3.25 2.21
CA GLY A 195 22.55 -2.16 1.54
C GLY A 195 21.64 -0.98 1.17
N GLY A 196 22.14 -0.06 0.35
CA GLY A 196 21.47 1.22 0.12
C GLY A 196 21.51 2.13 1.35
N ASN A 197 20.52 3.00 1.51
CA ASN A 197 20.39 3.84 2.70
C ASN A 197 19.65 3.14 3.86
N GLY A 198 19.08 1.95 3.63
CA GLY A 198 18.31 1.19 4.62
C GLY A 198 17.02 1.87 5.09
N LEU A 199 16.44 2.78 4.29
CA LEU A 199 15.26 3.57 4.63
C LEU A 199 14.23 3.57 3.50
N ILE A 200 12.98 3.83 3.86
CA ILE A 200 11.92 4.19 2.91
C ILE A 200 11.67 5.69 3.04
N LEU A 201 11.93 6.46 1.99
CA LEU A 201 11.92 7.92 2.03
C LEU A 201 10.83 8.49 1.13
N ASN A 202 10.13 9.51 1.62
CA ASN A 202 9.17 10.31 0.86
C ASN A 202 8.06 9.48 0.19
N ALA A 203 7.66 8.37 0.80
CA ALA A 203 6.57 7.56 0.28
C ALA A 203 5.23 8.27 0.43
N LEU A 204 4.33 8.06 -0.52
CA LEU A 204 2.93 8.47 -0.47
C LEU A 204 2.05 7.21 -0.49
N VAL A 205 1.44 6.90 0.65
CA VAL A 205 0.48 5.79 0.79
C VAL A 205 -0.90 6.38 0.98
N GLU A 206 -1.71 6.42 -0.08
CA GLU A 206 -2.98 7.12 -0.03
C GLU A 206 -4.19 6.39 -0.61
N LYS A 207 -5.37 6.64 -0.05
CA LYS A 207 -6.66 6.20 -0.63
C LYS A 207 -6.79 4.68 -0.82
N ASN A 208 -5.98 3.89 -0.12
CA ASN A 208 -6.05 2.44 -0.16
C ASN A 208 -7.18 1.92 0.76
N VAL A 209 -7.71 0.75 0.41
CA VAL A 209 -8.67 0.00 1.25
C VAL A 209 -7.99 -1.30 1.67
N ILE A 210 -7.75 -1.46 2.98
CA ILE A 210 -6.86 -2.49 3.51
C ILE A 210 -7.57 -3.24 4.64
N TYR A 211 -7.87 -4.52 4.45
CA TYR A 211 -8.70 -5.25 5.41
C TYR A 211 -8.41 -6.75 5.52
N ASP A 212 -8.78 -7.36 6.63
CA ASP A 212 -8.62 -8.81 6.89
C ASP A 212 -7.17 -9.33 6.78
N ASN A 213 -6.16 -8.46 6.85
CA ASN A 213 -4.76 -8.87 6.77
C ASN A 213 -4.20 -9.20 8.16
N GLY A 214 -3.09 -9.94 8.19
CA GLY A 214 -2.22 -10.01 9.37
C GLY A 214 -2.55 -11.10 10.36
N ARG A 215 -3.25 -12.17 9.95
CA ARG A 215 -3.53 -13.32 10.85
C ARG A 215 -2.26 -14.05 11.32
N GLN A 216 -1.16 -13.95 10.58
CA GLN A 216 0.17 -14.45 10.95
C GLN A 216 1.08 -13.35 11.57
N GLY A 217 0.55 -12.15 11.79
CA GLY A 217 1.29 -10.99 12.31
C GLY A 217 1.45 -9.86 11.30
N GLY A 218 2.05 -8.75 11.74
CA GLY A 218 2.26 -7.55 10.92
C GLY A 218 1.27 -6.40 11.19
N SER A 219 0.91 -5.65 10.16
CA SER A 219 0.03 -4.49 10.24
C SER A 219 -0.78 -4.33 8.93
N GLY A 220 -1.88 -3.59 8.96
CA GLY A 220 -2.51 -3.11 7.73
C GLY A 220 -1.51 -2.32 6.90
N ILE A 221 -0.83 -1.35 7.52
CA ILE A 221 0.34 -0.66 6.97
C ILE A 221 1.49 -0.75 7.98
N ASN A 222 2.62 -1.32 7.56
CA ASN A 222 3.79 -1.56 8.39
C ASN A 222 4.96 -0.73 7.88
N GLY A 223 5.57 0.11 8.72
CA GLY A 223 6.63 1.04 8.32
C GLY A 223 7.87 0.93 9.20
N ASP A 224 8.85 0.16 8.74
CA ASP A 224 10.19 0.06 9.33
C ASP A 224 11.12 1.08 8.66
N GLY A 225 11.66 2.03 9.42
CA GLY A 225 12.57 3.06 8.90
C GLY A 225 11.95 3.97 7.83
N VAL A 226 10.63 4.17 7.88
CA VAL A 226 9.90 5.05 6.95
C VAL A 226 10.06 6.50 7.39
N GLN A 227 10.56 7.38 6.53
CA GLN A 227 10.76 8.79 6.88
C GLN A 227 10.19 9.77 5.86
N ASN A 228 9.81 10.95 6.35
CA ASN A 228 9.31 12.08 5.55
C ASN A 228 8.15 11.68 4.62
N SER A 229 7.38 10.66 5.01
CA SER A 229 6.36 10.04 4.19
C SER A 229 4.96 10.46 4.62
N LYS A 230 3.98 10.23 3.75
CA LYS A 230 2.58 10.59 3.96
C LYS A 230 1.70 9.35 3.85
N ILE A 231 0.89 9.10 4.88
CA ILE A 231 -0.09 8.02 4.93
C ILE A 231 -1.47 8.67 5.07
N LEU A 232 -2.20 8.80 3.95
CA LEU A 232 -3.33 9.72 3.81
C LEU A 232 -4.61 9.04 3.33
N ASN A 233 -5.78 9.42 3.87
CA ASN A 233 -7.07 9.01 3.30
C ASN A 233 -7.25 7.49 3.14
N ASN A 234 -6.52 6.65 3.89
CA ASN A 234 -6.67 5.20 3.79
C ASN A 234 -7.82 4.73 4.68
N VAL A 235 -8.48 3.67 4.25
CA VAL A 235 -9.52 2.98 5.03
C VAL A 235 -9.02 1.60 5.40
N LEU A 236 -8.74 1.42 6.68
CA LEU A 236 -8.27 0.16 7.25
C LEU A 236 -9.37 -0.42 8.12
N TYR A 237 -9.79 -1.66 7.87
CA TYR A 237 -10.78 -2.30 8.74
C TYR A 237 -10.54 -3.79 8.91
N ASN A 238 -10.95 -4.33 10.05
CA ASN A 238 -10.88 -5.77 10.37
C ASN A 238 -9.49 -6.41 10.14
N ASN A 239 -8.40 -5.64 10.23
CA ASN A 239 -7.05 -6.22 10.22
C ASN A 239 -6.78 -6.91 11.57
N HIS A 240 -6.09 -8.05 11.52
CA HIS A 240 -5.91 -8.98 12.65
C HIS A 240 -4.56 -8.83 13.36
N ALA A 241 -3.76 -7.85 12.94
CA ALA A 241 -2.58 -7.41 13.65
C ALA A 241 -2.69 -5.90 13.91
N SER A 242 -1.67 -5.08 13.70
CA SER A 242 -1.80 -3.63 13.94
C SER A 242 -2.48 -2.89 12.79
N GLY A 243 -3.02 -1.69 13.03
CA GLY A 243 -3.56 -0.86 11.96
C GLY A 243 -2.42 -0.26 11.14
N ILE A 244 -1.84 0.82 11.64
CA ILE A 244 -0.57 1.39 11.17
C ILE A 244 0.50 1.15 12.24
N SER A 245 1.71 0.76 11.82
CA SER A 245 2.88 0.72 12.70
C SER A 245 4.03 1.50 12.08
N LEU A 246 4.64 2.40 12.84
CA LEU A 246 5.85 3.15 12.49
C LEU A 246 6.94 2.82 13.51
N TYR A 247 8.02 2.18 13.08
CA TYR A 247 8.99 1.61 14.01
C TYR A 247 10.38 1.46 13.40
N ARG A 248 11.28 0.81 14.15
CA ARG A 248 12.60 0.36 13.69
C ARG A 248 12.89 -1.06 14.13
N ILE A 249 13.13 -1.97 13.19
CA ILE A 249 13.79 -3.26 13.43
C ILE A 249 14.99 -3.36 12.49
N ASP A 250 14.72 -3.45 11.19
CA ASP A 250 15.74 -3.64 10.15
C ASP A 250 16.21 -2.30 9.56
N GLY A 251 15.39 -1.25 9.69
CA GLY A 251 15.67 0.08 9.17
C GLY A 251 16.93 0.70 9.77
N ALA A 252 17.63 1.49 8.95
CA ALA A 252 18.84 2.21 9.38
C ALA A 252 18.59 3.18 10.55
N ASP A 253 17.36 3.66 10.68
CA ASP A 253 16.90 4.57 11.73
C ASP A 253 15.38 4.41 11.93
N GLY A 254 14.82 5.08 12.94
CA GLY A 254 13.38 5.06 13.24
C GLY A 254 12.52 5.64 12.14
N ALA A 255 11.23 5.34 12.18
CA ALA A 255 10.27 5.94 11.30
C ALA A 255 10.01 7.40 11.74
N LYS A 256 10.42 8.39 10.94
CA LYS A 256 10.52 9.79 11.39
C LYS A 256 9.82 10.79 10.48
N ASN A 257 9.25 11.83 11.07
CA ASN A 257 8.68 12.97 10.35
C ASN A 257 7.59 12.57 9.34
N ASN A 258 6.83 11.51 9.62
CA ASN A 258 5.73 11.09 8.76
C ASN A 258 4.45 11.83 9.12
N LEU A 259 3.61 12.06 8.12
CA LEU A 259 2.25 12.56 8.29
C LEU A 259 1.25 11.41 8.14
N VAL A 260 0.56 11.08 9.22
CA VAL A 260 -0.58 10.15 9.24
C VAL A 260 -1.84 11.00 9.37
N ALA A 261 -2.58 11.18 8.27
CA ALA A 261 -3.74 12.07 8.29
C ALA A 261 -4.95 11.58 7.50
N HIS A 262 -6.14 11.94 7.98
CA HIS A 262 -7.41 11.58 7.34
C HIS A 262 -7.57 10.06 7.11
N ASN A 263 -6.98 9.20 7.93
CA ASN A 263 -7.23 7.76 7.82
C ASN A 263 -8.44 7.36 8.67
N THR A 264 -9.21 6.38 8.20
CA THR A 264 -10.24 5.70 9.00
C THR A 264 -9.76 4.29 9.32
N ILE A 265 -9.49 4.00 10.60
CA ILE A 265 -8.88 2.74 11.06
C ILE A 265 -9.79 2.09 12.10
N ILE A 266 -10.43 0.98 11.75
CA ILE A 266 -11.33 0.22 12.61
C ILE A 266 -10.83 -1.24 12.76
N MET A 267 -10.06 -1.52 13.81
CA MET A 267 -9.38 -2.80 13.97
C MET A 267 -10.31 -3.95 14.38
N ALA A 268 -9.93 -5.18 14.02
CA ALA A 268 -10.63 -6.40 14.43
C ALA A 268 -10.55 -6.63 15.94
N ALA A 269 -11.46 -7.46 16.48
CA ALA A 269 -11.49 -7.77 17.92
C ALA A 269 -10.28 -8.58 18.40
N ASP A 270 -9.61 -9.28 17.49
CA ASP A 270 -8.33 -9.98 17.70
C ASP A 270 -7.11 -9.14 17.28
N GLY A 271 -7.32 -7.91 16.81
CA GLY A 271 -6.28 -7.00 16.34
C GLY A 271 -5.37 -6.44 17.45
N ARG A 272 -4.30 -5.76 17.01
CA ARG A 272 -3.43 -4.92 17.83
C ARG A 272 -3.88 -3.46 17.75
N TRP A 273 -3.12 -2.51 18.31
CA TRP A 273 -3.51 -1.09 18.33
C TRP A 273 -3.75 -0.51 16.93
N ALA A 274 -4.66 0.46 16.83
CA ALA A 274 -4.97 1.13 15.56
C ALA A 274 -3.75 1.88 15.01
N LEU A 275 -2.96 2.50 15.89
CA LEU A 275 -1.67 3.10 15.58
C LEU A 275 -0.60 2.68 16.59
N ASN A 276 0.57 2.26 16.10
CA ASN A 276 1.75 1.97 16.91
C ASN A 276 2.92 2.84 16.44
N ILE A 277 3.64 3.49 17.34
CA ILE A 277 4.84 4.26 17.03
C ILE A 277 5.95 3.89 18.01
N GLN A 278 7.00 3.22 17.54
CA GLN A 278 7.94 2.51 18.42
C GLN A 278 9.41 2.77 18.06
N ASN A 279 10.33 2.45 18.98
CA ASN A 279 11.77 2.32 18.71
C ASN A 279 12.47 3.60 18.20
N GLY A 280 12.21 4.74 18.84
CA GLY A 280 12.83 6.02 18.46
C GLY A 280 12.25 6.64 17.19
N SER A 281 10.99 6.32 16.88
CA SER A 281 10.25 6.82 15.71
C SER A 281 9.64 8.19 16.00
N THR A 282 10.47 9.23 15.96
CA THR A 282 10.17 10.59 16.43
C THR A 282 9.66 11.54 15.34
N GLY A 283 9.11 12.69 15.74
CA GLY A 283 8.68 13.74 14.80
C GLY A 283 7.43 13.42 13.97
N ASN A 284 6.79 12.28 14.20
CA ASN A 284 5.58 11.89 13.47
C ASN A 284 4.39 12.79 13.85
N THR A 285 3.55 13.12 12.86
CA THR A 285 2.33 13.91 13.02
C THR A 285 1.10 13.04 12.73
N VAL A 286 0.14 13.02 13.64
CA VAL A 286 -1.09 12.21 13.59
C VAL A 286 -2.30 13.12 13.75
N VAL A 287 -2.98 13.44 12.66
CA VAL A 287 -4.05 14.44 12.66
C VAL A 287 -5.24 14.04 11.81
N ASP A 288 -6.45 14.41 12.23
CA ASP A 288 -7.68 14.17 11.48
C ASP A 288 -7.95 12.68 11.18
N ASN A 289 -7.49 11.75 12.02
CA ASN A 289 -7.75 10.32 11.86
C ASN A 289 -8.92 9.84 12.73
N ILE A 290 -9.63 8.81 12.27
CA ILE A 290 -10.51 7.99 13.11
C ILE A 290 -9.74 6.73 13.51
N LEU A 291 -9.47 6.56 14.80
CA LEU A 291 -8.65 5.47 15.36
C LEU A 291 -9.49 4.66 16.37
N TYR A 292 -9.95 3.48 15.95
CA TYR A 292 -10.78 2.62 16.78
C TYR A 292 -10.33 1.16 16.74
N ASN A 293 -10.57 0.46 17.85
CA ASN A 293 -10.23 -0.95 17.98
C ASN A 293 -11.33 -1.74 18.70
N ASN A 294 -11.80 -2.83 18.07
CA ASN A 294 -12.78 -3.73 18.66
C ASN A 294 -12.19 -4.66 19.72
N HIS A 295 -10.87 -4.70 19.87
CA HIS A 295 -10.20 -5.48 20.90
C HIS A 295 -10.63 -5.01 22.31
N THR A 296 -10.68 -5.93 23.28
CA THR A 296 -11.15 -5.64 24.65
C THR A 296 -10.23 -4.73 25.47
N PHE A 297 -8.90 -4.83 25.30
CA PHE A 297 -7.91 -4.04 26.05
C PHE A 297 -6.95 -3.18 25.19
N ARG A 298 -6.94 -3.30 23.86
CA ARG A 298 -6.12 -2.44 22.98
C ARG A 298 -6.95 -1.28 22.42
N GLY A 299 -6.27 -0.23 21.98
CA GLY A 299 -6.91 1.07 21.74
C GLY A 299 -6.47 1.82 20.49
N SER A 300 -6.52 3.15 20.61
CA SER A 300 -6.25 4.13 19.56
C SER A 300 -4.75 4.19 19.23
N ILE A 301 -3.91 4.52 20.22
CA ILE A 301 -2.49 4.80 20.02
C ILE A 301 -1.64 4.12 21.09
N ASP A 302 -0.62 3.41 20.65
CA ASP A 302 0.50 2.92 21.45
C ASP A 302 1.79 3.57 20.93
N ILE A 303 2.42 4.42 21.75
CA ILE A 303 3.68 5.08 21.39
C ILE A 303 4.73 4.86 22.47
N SER A 304 5.92 4.38 22.13
CA SER A 304 6.98 4.27 23.13
C SER A 304 7.48 5.64 23.58
N THR A 305 7.90 5.76 24.85
CA THR A 305 8.46 7.00 25.41
C THR A 305 9.60 7.61 24.58
N ASP A 306 10.47 6.78 24.00
CA ASP A 306 11.57 7.23 23.13
C ASP A 306 11.12 7.76 21.77
N SER A 307 9.86 7.56 21.39
CA SER A 307 9.24 8.07 20.16
C SER A 307 8.45 9.36 20.36
N LEU A 308 8.26 9.83 21.60
CA LEU A 308 7.47 11.04 21.92
C LEU A 308 8.14 12.36 21.49
N ALA A 309 9.46 12.36 21.27
CA ALA A 309 10.16 13.60 20.91
C ALA A 309 9.62 14.16 19.58
N ASN A 310 9.16 15.42 19.60
CA ASN A 310 8.54 16.12 18.48
C ASN A 310 7.29 15.43 17.91
N PHE A 311 6.71 14.46 18.61
CA PHE A 311 5.44 13.88 18.23
C PHE A 311 4.34 14.93 18.33
N THR A 312 3.45 14.98 17.34
CA THR A 312 2.26 15.83 17.36
C THR A 312 1.04 15.00 17.01
N SER A 313 0.05 14.95 17.90
CA SER A 313 -1.22 14.30 17.64
C SER A 313 -2.36 15.23 18.03
N ASN A 314 -3.32 15.46 17.14
CA ASN A 314 -4.47 16.32 17.43
C ASN A 314 -5.65 16.10 16.48
N PHE A 315 -6.84 16.61 16.82
CA PHE A 315 -8.04 16.54 15.97
C PHE A 315 -8.37 15.13 15.47
N ASN A 316 -8.12 14.11 16.29
CA ASN A 316 -8.48 12.73 15.98
C ASN A 316 -9.82 12.37 16.62
N VAL A 317 -10.56 11.44 16.01
CA VAL A 317 -11.60 10.69 16.69
C VAL A 317 -10.99 9.41 17.22
N VAL A 318 -11.12 9.19 18.52
CA VAL A 318 -10.40 8.15 19.26
C VAL A 318 -11.33 7.38 20.19
N MET A 319 -10.83 6.29 20.77
CA MET A 319 -11.40 5.67 21.96
C MET A 319 -10.55 5.93 23.20
N GLU A 320 -11.13 5.71 24.39
CA GLU A 320 -10.54 5.93 25.72
C GLU A 320 -9.41 4.95 26.09
N ARG A 321 -8.49 4.69 25.17
CA ARG A 321 -7.37 3.78 25.37
C ARG A 321 -6.16 4.25 24.58
N PHE A 322 -5.15 4.68 25.33
CA PHE A 322 -3.83 5.08 24.89
C PHE A 322 -2.78 4.41 25.77
N THR A 323 -1.54 4.32 25.31
CA THR A 323 -0.42 3.88 26.15
C THR A 323 0.89 4.50 25.68
N THR A 324 1.80 4.73 26.63
CA THR A 324 3.17 5.16 26.36
C THR A 324 4.24 4.08 26.61
N ASP A 325 3.81 2.92 27.09
CA ASP A 325 4.67 1.82 27.58
C ASP A 325 4.19 0.43 27.12
N GLY A 326 3.18 0.38 26.26
CA GLY A 326 2.59 -0.86 25.74
C GLY A 326 1.68 -1.60 26.74
N GLY A 327 1.52 -1.10 27.98
CA GLY A 327 0.80 -1.80 29.05
C GLY A 327 -0.21 -0.94 29.82
N THR A 328 0.22 0.23 30.29
CA THR A 328 -0.62 1.16 31.05
C THR A 328 -1.62 1.82 30.12
N VAL A 329 -2.91 1.60 30.39
CA VAL A 329 -4.00 2.20 29.61
C VAL A 329 -4.40 3.55 30.21
N LEU A 330 -4.29 4.59 29.40
CA LEU A 330 -4.74 5.94 29.71
C LEU A 330 -6.05 6.22 28.98
N ASN A 331 -6.97 6.91 29.66
CA ASN A 331 -8.09 7.58 28.99
C ASN A 331 -7.61 8.89 28.32
N LEU A 332 -8.44 9.52 27.51
CA LEU A 332 -8.07 10.71 26.74
C LEU A 332 -7.66 11.89 27.65
N ALA A 333 -8.31 12.07 28.80
CA ALA A 333 -7.95 13.13 29.74
C ALA A 333 -6.55 12.91 30.35
N GLN A 334 -6.24 11.68 30.75
CA GLN A 334 -4.93 11.29 31.26
C GLN A 334 -3.85 11.39 30.18
N TRP A 335 -4.17 10.97 28.95
CA TRP A 335 -3.30 11.11 27.80
C TRP A 335 -2.94 12.57 27.51
N LYS A 336 -3.95 13.46 27.47
CA LYS A 336 -3.75 14.92 27.33
C LYS A 336 -2.85 15.46 28.43
N GLN A 337 -3.08 15.05 29.67
CA GLN A 337 -2.30 15.51 30.81
C GLN A 337 -0.84 15.02 30.77
N SER A 338 -0.60 13.76 30.40
CA SER A 338 0.73 13.15 30.45
C SER A 338 1.60 13.51 29.25
N THR A 339 1.00 13.72 28.07
CA THR A 339 1.74 13.92 26.81
C THR A 339 1.60 15.32 26.23
N GLY A 340 0.56 16.08 26.62
CA GLY A 340 0.19 17.34 25.97
C GLY A 340 -0.45 17.19 24.58
N GLN A 341 -0.73 15.94 24.14
CA GLN A 341 -1.26 15.63 22.82
C GLN A 341 -2.78 15.55 22.81
N ASP A 342 -3.34 15.52 21.61
CA ASP A 342 -4.75 15.25 21.32
C ASP A 342 -5.73 16.24 21.94
N LEU A 343 -5.30 17.47 22.23
CA LEU A 343 -6.07 18.49 22.95
C LEU A 343 -7.48 18.74 22.39
N ASN A 344 -7.62 18.72 21.07
CA ASN A 344 -8.88 18.90 20.32
C ASN A 344 -9.47 17.58 19.80
N SER A 345 -8.84 16.44 20.09
CA SER A 345 -9.39 15.12 19.75
C SER A 345 -10.61 14.81 20.61
N VAL A 346 -11.52 14.02 20.05
CA VAL A 346 -12.81 13.67 20.65
C VAL A 346 -13.02 12.16 20.70
N VAL A 347 -13.76 11.69 21.70
CA VAL A 347 -14.11 10.28 21.83
C VAL A 347 -15.45 10.02 21.16
N ALA A 348 -15.50 9.04 20.26
CA ALA A 348 -16.75 8.59 19.66
C ALA A 348 -16.69 7.11 19.29
N LEU A 349 -17.85 6.43 19.36
CA LEU A 349 -18.00 5.05 18.89
C LEU A 349 -18.34 5.04 17.39
N PRO A 350 -17.96 3.97 16.64
CA PRO A 350 -18.30 3.83 15.22
C PRO A 350 -19.79 4.06 14.89
N ALA A 351 -20.70 3.65 15.77
CA ALA A 351 -22.14 3.83 15.58
C ALA A 351 -22.61 5.29 15.60
N ALA A 352 -21.84 6.20 16.21
CA ALA A 352 -22.13 7.65 16.17
C ALA A 352 -21.48 8.34 14.96
N LEU A 353 -20.50 7.69 14.33
CA LEU A 353 -19.69 8.26 13.26
C LEU A 353 -20.28 7.94 11.90
N PHE A 354 -20.58 6.66 11.65
CA PHE A 354 -20.73 6.14 10.30
C PHE A 354 -22.16 5.79 9.94
N VAL A 355 -22.48 5.87 8.65
CA VAL A 355 -23.74 5.37 8.09
C VAL A 355 -23.96 3.91 8.48
N SER A 356 -22.95 3.04 8.29
CA SER A 356 -23.01 1.66 8.77
C SER A 356 -21.63 1.00 8.78
N ALA A 357 -20.97 1.04 9.94
CA ALA A 357 -19.68 0.33 10.13
C ALA A 357 -19.79 -1.19 9.95
N THR A 358 -20.97 -1.78 10.22
CA THR A 358 -21.21 -3.23 10.10
C THR A 358 -21.31 -3.69 8.65
N SER A 359 -21.78 -2.82 7.74
CA SER A 359 -21.77 -3.05 6.30
C SER A 359 -20.57 -2.40 5.61
N THR A 360 -19.53 -2.02 6.38
CA THR A 360 -18.30 -1.37 5.89
C THR A 360 -18.52 -0.03 5.15
N ASP A 361 -19.66 0.62 5.41
CA ASP A 361 -19.93 1.97 4.94
C ASP A 361 -19.43 2.98 5.98
N TYR A 362 -18.21 3.46 5.74
CA TYR A 362 -17.50 4.38 6.61
C TYR A 362 -17.71 5.86 6.23
N HIS A 363 -18.72 6.18 5.41
CA HIS A 363 -19.16 7.55 5.24
C HIS A 363 -19.74 8.08 6.55
N LEU A 364 -19.53 9.37 6.82
CA LEU A 364 -20.03 10.00 8.03
C LEU A 364 -21.55 10.15 8.01
N THR A 365 -22.19 10.06 9.17
CA THR A 365 -23.60 10.48 9.33
C THR A 365 -23.71 12.01 9.43
N ALA A 366 -24.90 12.55 9.18
CA ALA A 366 -25.17 13.98 9.30
C ALA A 366 -24.93 14.55 10.72
N THR A 367 -24.99 13.69 11.74
CA THR A 367 -24.77 14.03 13.16
C THR A 367 -23.40 13.57 13.66
N SER A 368 -22.52 13.14 12.77
CA SER A 368 -21.21 12.62 13.15
C SER A 368 -20.39 13.70 13.88
N PRO A 369 -19.79 13.39 15.04
CA PRO A 369 -18.86 14.30 15.71
C PRO A 369 -17.55 14.49 14.95
N ALA A 370 -17.29 13.72 13.88
CA ALA A 370 -16.15 13.90 12.99
C ALA A 370 -16.37 15.02 11.95
N ARG A 371 -17.62 15.48 11.77
CA ARG A 371 -17.96 16.47 10.75
C ARG A 371 -17.50 17.86 11.16
N ASP A 372 -16.86 18.59 10.25
CA ASP A 372 -16.36 19.95 10.46
C ASP A 372 -15.49 20.07 11.74
N ALA A 373 -14.78 18.99 12.08
CA ALA A 373 -14.06 18.85 13.36
C ALA A 373 -12.53 18.75 13.19
N GLY A 374 -12.05 18.61 11.95
CA GLY A 374 -10.64 18.52 11.63
C GLY A 374 -10.02 19.87 11.25
N ILE A 375 -8.85 19.83 10.60
CA ILE A 375 -8.13 21.01 10.12
C ILE A 375 -7.95 21.00 8.60
N VAL A 376 -7.75 22.18 8.01
CA VAL A 376 -7.44 22.29 6.58
C VAL A 376 -5.96 22.03 6.36
N LEU A 377 -5.65 20.87 5.78
CA LEU A 377 -4.31 20.50 5.37
C LEU A 377 -4.11 20.82 3.88
N ALA A 378 -3.34 21.86 3.56
CA ALA A 378 -3.11 22.30 2.18
C ALA A 378 -2.53 21.20 1.27
N ASN A 379 -1.84 20.22 1.84
CA ASN A 379 -1.25 19.09 1.14
C ASN A 379 -2.17 17.84 1.08
N VAL A 380 -3.41 17.94 1.57
CA VAL A 380 -4.46 16.92 1.48
C VAL A 380 -5.77 17.56 0.95
N PRO A 381 -5.78 18.03 -0.32
CA PRO A 381 -6.87 18.86 -0.84
C PRO A 381 -8.16 18.08 -1.14
N THR A 382 -8.11 16.75 -1.12
CA THR A 382 -9.27 15.89 -1.37
C THR A 382 -9.30 14.71 -0.41
N ASP A 383 -10.49 14.20 -0.17
CA ASP A 383 -10.72 12.95 0.54
C ASP A 383 -10.43 11.72 -0.33
N ARG A 384 -10.80 10.54 0.19
CA ARG A 384 -10.61 9.26 -0.51
C ARG A 384 -11.38 9.17 -1.85
N GLU A 385 -12.55 9.80 -1.96
CA GLU A 385 -13.39 9.76 -3.17
C GLU A 385 -13.16 10.94 -4.12
N GLY A 386 -12.23 11.84 -3.77
CA GLY A 386 -11.92 13.01 -4.57
C GLY A 386 -12.81 14.22 -4.27
N ILE A 387 -13.56 14.18 -3.17
CA ILE A 387 -14.30 15.33 -2.65
C ILE A 387 -13.30 16.35 -2.11
N VAL A 388 -13.46 17.63 -2.47
CA VAL A 388 -12.62 18.73 -1.98
C VAL A 388 -12.72 18.85 -0.46
N ARG A 389 -11.58 19.09 0.19
CA ARG A 389 -11.52 19.45 1.61
C ARG A 389 -11.23 20.95 1.77
N PRO A 390 -11.94 21.65 2.66
CA PRO A 390 -13.17 21.23 3.33
C PRO A 390 -14.40 21.42 2.43
N VAL A 391 -15.46 20.62 2.63
CA VAL A 391 -16.80 20.94 2.09
C VAL A 391 -17.50 21.98 2.98
N GLY A 392 -17.40 21.82 4.30
CA GLY A 392 -17.91 22.76 5.30
C GLY A 392 -16.87 23.77 5.78
N PRO A 393 -17.03 24.33 6.99
CA PRO A 393 -16.10 25.34 7.53
C PRO A 393 -14.67 24.84 7.75
N THR A 394 -14.50 23.55 8.06
CA THR A 394 -13.22 22.86 8.24
C THR A 394 -13.33 21.44 7.70
N SER A 395 -12.21 20.71 7.61
CA SER A 395 -12.22 19.36 7.08
C SER A 395 -12.93 18.39 8.04
N ASP A 396 -13.47 17.32 7.50
CA ASP A 396 -13.95 16.20 8.28
C ASP A 396 -12.79 15.29 8.73
N ILE A 397 -12.87 14.79 9.98
CA ILE A 397 -11.94 13.79 10.51
C ILE A 397 -12.23 12.44 9.84
N GLY A 398 -11.19 11.75 9.37
CA GLY A 398 -11.27 10.46 8.70
C GLY A 398 -11.18 10.55 7.18
N ALA A 399 -11.34 9.42 6.50
CA ALA A 399 -11.04 9.27 5.08
C ALA A 399 -12.04 9.90 4.11
N TYR A 400 -13.22 10.29 4.58
CA TYR A 400 -14.33 10.79 3.76
C TYR A 400 -14.75 12.18 4.24
N GLU A 401 -15.07 13.07 3.30
CA GLU A 401 -15.87 14.28 3.56
C GLU A 401 -17.35 13.95 3.47
N PHE A 402 -18.13 14.52 4.38
CA PHE A 402 -19.58 14.49 4.38
C PHE A 402 -20.13 15.39 3.28
N ARG A 403 -21.26 14.98 2.70
CA ARG A 403 -22.00 15.73 1.68
C ARG A 403 -23.47 15.90 2.03
#